data_AF-E4YD55-F1
#
_entry.id   AF-E4YD55-F1
#
_cell.length_a   1.000
_cell.length_b   1.000
_cell.length_c   1.000
_cell.angle_alpha   90.00
_cell.angle_beta   90.00
_cell.angle_gamma   90.00
#
_symmetry.space_group_name_H-M   'P 1'
#
loop_
_entity.id
_entity.type
_entity.pdbx_description
1 polymer ?
#
loop_
_entity_poly.entity_id
_entity_poly.type
_entity_poly.pdbx_seq_one_letter_code
_entity_poly.pdbx_strand_id
1 'polypeptide(L)'
;MGNHPKEHQAANTQTNQQSQETHQHQKNIKNNGERRQRRTREPALRKPHGHSYNPAIIQAENPRSYYIRHRNRVPWKLRRYVWGVVGLHEEIEDFIKFMQPTESEQAMRDDVVWRIRQVVKELWPSAKLETFGSYNTGLYLPDGDIDMVIQGQWEQLPMWQLRNKLVERRIAREENITVIEKAVVPIIKLIESNTLVHVDISFNTSNGREAAALVKKYMAEYPNLKQLVVLLKYILNHRGLNEVWKGGLGSYALTLLVVNFLQQHSRKNAKEDGENLGVLLLEFFELYGRQFNYETCGIRIRDEAGYIPIDTLRKQMNAHGTKYGPLCIEDPLNTTNDVGRSTFQWKHVQACFDHCCRKLKKALEEQPDPAMRGGTLIGHILGVPDDLLLYRRWCDTSFNPDHLLAVRKSKNSVTSSSDESE
;
A
#
# COMPACT_ATOMS: atom_id res chain seq x y z
N MET A 1 -67.74 60.99 -9.44
CA MET A 1 -67.76 61.97 -8.33
C MET A 1 -67.87 61.15 -7.06
N GLY A 2 -66.99 61.14 -6.07
CA GLY A 2 -65.75 61.86 -5.80
C GLY A 2 -65.32 61.49 -4.36
N ASN A 3 -64.04 61.17 -4.19
CA ASN A 3 -63.18 61.30 -3.00
C ASN A 3 -63.43 60.59 -1.64
N HIS A 4 -62.40 59.82 -1.27
CA HIS A 4 -61.82 59.46 0.05
C HIS A 4 -61.59 60.68 1.01
N PRO A 5 -61.17 60.55 2.32
CA PRO A 5 -60.28 59.52 2.91
C PRO A 5 -60.40 59.13 4.42
N LYS A 6 -59.60 58.08 4.82
CA LYS A 6 -58.80 57.86 6.08
C LYS A 6 -59.52 57.84 7.46
N GLU A 7 -59.14 57.12 8.53
CA GLU A 7 -57.98 56.29 8.94
C GLU A 7 -58.33 55.60 10.29
N HIS A 8 -57.50 54.62 10.67
CA HIS A 8 -57.20 54.08 12.01
C HIS A 8 -57.95 52.88 12.65
N GLN A 9 -57.21 51.77 12.61
CA GLN A 9 -57.14 50.60 13.49
C GLN A 9 -56.95 50.94 14.98
N ALA A 10 -57.46 50.09 15.89
CA ALA A 10 -56.65 49.26 16.79
C ALA A 10 -57.48 48.63 17.94
N ALA A 11 -57.01 47.47 18.40
CA ALA A 11 -57.30 46.81 19.67
C ALA A 11 -58.65 46.06 19.82
N ASN A 12 -58.67 44.79 19.40
CA ASN A 12 -59.03 43.65 20.28
C ASN A 12 -59.20 42.32 19.51
N THR A 13 -58.16 41.89 18.79
CA THR A 13 -58.14 40.56 18.17
C THR A 13 -56.74 39.96 18.13
N GLN A 14 -55.98 40.08 19.23
CA GLN A 14 -54.63 39.49 19.34
C GLN A 14 -54.44 38.51 20.51
N THR A 15 -55.49 38.19 21.28
CA THR A 15 -55.36 37.36 22.49
C THR A 15 -55.91 35.93 22.39
N ASN A 16 -56.41 35.52 21.21
CA ASN A 16 -56.99 34.17 21.03
C ASN A 16 -56.39 33.34 19.88
N GLN A 17 -55.35 33.85 19.20
CA GLN A 17 -54.57 33.07 18.22
C GLN A 17 -53.17 32.66 18.73
N GLN A 18 -52.64 33.32 19.78
CA GLN A 18 -51.36 32.93 20.41
C GLN A 18 -51.44 31.69 21.33
N SER A 19 -52.65 31.27 21.72
CA SER A 19 -52.86 30.14 22.63
C SER A 19 -52.99 28.79 21.91
N GLN A 20 -53.20 28.79 20.58
CA GLN A 20 -53.28 27.56 19.78
C GLN A 20 -51.97 27.24 19.05
N GLU A 21 -51.12 28.23 18.75
CA GLU A 21 -49.78 27.99 18.18
C GLU A 21 -48.76 27.48 19.22
N THR A 22 -48.90 27.84 20.50
CA THR A 22 -48.00 27.38 21.58
C THR A 22 -48.24 25.92 22.01
N HIS A 23 -49.45 25.36 21.80
CA HIS A 23 -49.74 23.95 22.08
C HIS A 23 -49.37 22.99 20.95
N GLN A 24 -49.26 23.45 19.70
CA GLN A 24 -48.64 22.68 18.62
C GLN A 24 -47.10 22.75 18.66
N HIS A 25 -46.51 23.83 19.18
CA HIS A 25 -45.05 23.92 19.35
C HIS A 25 -44.52 23.08 20.52
N GLN A 26 -45.26 22.89 21.61
CA GLN A 26 -44.80 22.05 22.75
C GLN A 26 -45.01 20.54 22.55
N LYS A 27 -45.92 20.09 21.68
CA LYS A 27 -46.04 18.66 21.30
C LYS A 27 -44.98 18.23 20.27
N ASN A 28 -44.48 19.15 19.44
CA ASN A 28 -43.36 18.87 18.53
C ASN A 28 -41.98 18.92 19.19
N ILE A 29 -41.85 19.52 20.38
CA ILE A 29 -40.59 19.54 21.14
C ILE A 29 -40.44 18.31 22.07
N LYS A 30 -41.54 17.70 22.54
CA LYS A 30 -41.46 16.48 23.40
C LYS A 30 -41.37 15.15 22.63
N ASN A 31 -41.78 15.06 21.37
CA ASN A 31 -41.58 13.86 20.55
C ASN A 31 -40.23 13.78 19.82
N ASN A 32 -39.41 14.84 19.89
CA ASN A 32 -38.06 14.88 19.32
C ASN A 32 -36.93 14.61 20.35
N GLY A 33 -37.28 14.37 21.63
CA GLY A 33 -36.32 14.20 22.73
C GLY A 33 -35.89 12.76 23.05
N GLU A 34 -36.59 11.73 22.56
CA GLU A 34 -36.34 10.32 22.96
C GLU A 34 -35.91 9.38 21.82
N ARG A 35 -35.40 9.94 20.71
CA ARG A 35 -34.80 9.16 19.61
C ARG A 35 -33.43 9.67 19.22
N ARG A 36 -32.53 9.92 20.19
CA ARG A 36 -31.12 10.25 19.89
C ARG A 36 -30.14 9.69 20.94
N GLN A 37 -30.21 8.38 21.18
CA GLN A 37 -29.05 7.57 21.56
C GLN A 37 -28.97 6.32 20.68
N ARG A 38 -28.99 6.51 19.36
CA ARG A 38 -28.29 5.56 18.51
C ARG A 38 -26.86 6.07 18.42
N ARG A 39 -25.94 5.39 19.10
CA ARG A 39 -24.51 5.37 18.76
C ARG A 39 -24.44 5.50 17.25
N THR A 40 -23.95 6.63 16.75
CA THR A 40 -23.43 6.72 15.40
C THR A 40 -22.30 5.72 15.38
N ARG A 41 -22.62 4.48 14.99
CA ARG A 41 -21.63 3.56 14.47
C ARG A 41 -20.98 4.38 13.36
N GLU A 42 -19.71 4.73 13.57
CA GLU A 42 -18.83 5.07 12.45
C GLU A 42 -19.20 4.13 11.30
N PRO A 43 -19.36 4.62 10.07
CA PRO A 43 -19.59 3.73 8.95
C PRO A 43 -18.47 2.71 9.02
N ALA A 44 -18.82 1.45 9.29
CA ALA A 44 -17.85 0.39 9.34
C ALA A 44 -17.11 0.49 8.01
N LEU A 45 -15.84 0.89 8.08
CA LEU A 45 -14.93 0.88 6.95
C LEU A 45 -15.19 -0.46 6.26
N ARG A 46 -15.80 -0.39 5.07
CA ARG A 46 -16.04 -1.59 4.28
C ARG A 46 -14.69 -2.27 4.18
N LYS A 47 -14.62 -3.54 4.59
CA LYS A 47 -13.39 -4.34 4.55
C LYS A 47 -12.72 -4.09 3.19
N PRO A 48 -11.43 -3.70 3.16
CA PRO A 48 -10.76 -3.42 1.91
C PRO A 48 -10.86 -4.65 1.03
N HIS A 49 -11.49 -4.50 -0.14
CA HIS A 49 -11.42 -5.50 -1.21
C HIS A 49 -10.01 -5.40 -1.79
N GLY A 50 -9.08 -6.09 -1.11
CA GLY A 50 -7.67 -6.19 -1.47
C GLY A 50 -6.99 -7.41 -0.87
N HIS A 51 -7.68 -8.23 -0.07
CA HIS A 51 -7.16 -9.51 0.42
C HIS A 51 -8.13 -10.60 -0.06
N SER A 52 -7.80 -11.21 -1.19
CA SER A 52 -8.55 -12.33 -1.75
C SER A 52 -7.74 -13.61 -1.60
N TYR A 53 -7.42 -14.00 -0.36
CA TYR A 53 -6.94 -15.34 -0.12
C TYR A 53 -8.11 -16.31 -0.29
N ASN A 54 -7.89 -17.34 -1.10
CA ASN A 54 -8.93 -18.30 -1.46
C ASN A 54 -9.47 -19.00 -0.19
N PRO A 55 -10.80 -18.97 0.05
CA PRO A 55 -11.43 -19.67 1.18
C PRO A 55 -11.06 -21.16 1.28
N ALA A 56 -10.67 -21.80 0.17
CA ALA A 56 -10.24 -23.20 0.15
C ALA A 56 -8.96 -23.47 0.97
N ILE A 57 -7.98 -22.56 0.98
CA ILE A 57 -6.77 -22.69 1.81
C ILE A 57 -7.16 -22.55 3.30
N ILE A 58 -8.05 -21.60 3.59
CA ILE A 58 -8.56 -21.32 4.94
C ILE A 58 -9.41 -22.49 5.48
N GLN A 59 -10.09 -23.24 4.61
CA GLN A 59 -10.90 -24.41 4.99
C GLN A 59 -10.07 -25.68 5.21
N ALA A 60 -8.91 -25.82 4.55
CA ALA A 60 -8.07 -27.02 4.64
C ALA A 60 -7.28 -27.10 5.97
N GLU A 61 -6.89 -25.96 6.54
CA GLU A 61 -6.28 -25.92 7.87
C GLU A 61 -7.37 -25.80 8.95
N ASN A 62 -7.39 -26.67 9.97
CA ASN A 62 -8.36 -26.61 11.06
C ASN A 62 -8.27 -25.24 11.79
N PRO A 63 -9.20 -24.29 11.55
CA PRO A 63 -8.95 -22.90 11.89
C PRO A 63 -9.02 -22.66 13.41
N ARG A 64 -9.85 -23.45 14.10
CA ARG A 64 -10.19 -23.24 15.52
C ARG A 64 -9.00 -23.40 16.47
N SER A 65 -8.10 -24.35 16.24
CA SER A 65 -6.91 -24.53 17.11
C SER A 65 -5.84 -23.45 16.88
N TYR A 66 -5.77 -22.90 15.67
CA TYR A 66 -4.83 -21.82 15.32
C TYR A 66 -5.30 -20.47 15.89
N TYR A 67 -6.59 -20.14 15.71
CA TYR A 67 -7.18 -18.91 16.23
C TYR A 67 -7.13 -18.78 17.76
N ILE A 68 -7.11 -19.90 18.49
CA ILE A 68 -6.99 -19.90 19.95
C ILE A 68 -5.54 -19.59 20.39
N ARG A 69 -4.52 -20.03 19.64
CA ARG A 69 -3.10 -19.71 19.92
C ARG A 69 -2.68 -18.32 19.46
N HIS A 70 -3.29 -17.77 18.40
CA HIS A 70 -2.89 -16.48 17.79
C HIS A 70 -3.89 -15.34 18.04
N ARG A 71 -4.49 -15.28 19.23
CA ARG A 71 -5.32 -14.14 19.67
C ARG A 71 -4.63 -12.77 19.60
N ASN A 72 -3.31 -12.73 19.34
CA ASN A 72 -2.53 -11.51 19.22
C ASN A 72 -2.46 -11.07 17.74
N ARG A 73 -3.09 -9.94 17.44
CA ARG A 73 -2.96 -9.20 16.16
C ARG A 73 -1.53 -8.67 15.88
N VAL A 74 -0.54 -9.12 16.68
CA VAL A 74 0.84 -8.63 16.75
C VAL A 74 1.83 -9.82 16.73
N PRO A 75 1.84 -10.65 15.67
CA PRO A 75 2.64 -11.88 15.58
C PRO A 75 4.16 -11.64 15.61
N TRP A 76 4.61 -10.43 15.27
CA TRP A 76 6.03 -10.04 15.32
C TRP A 76 6.56 -9.89 16.76
N LYS A 77 5.67 -9.77 17.76
CA LYS A 77 6.08 -9.56 19.16
C LYS A 77 6.58 -10.85 19.80
N LEU A 78 7.89 -11.09 19.67
CA LEU A 78 8.56 -12.28 20.23
C LEU A 78 9.21 -12.01 21.61
N ARG A 79 9.31 -10.74 22.01
CA ARG A 79 9.96 -10.30 23.26
C ARG A 79 9.20 -9.16 23.92
N ARG A 80 9.67 -8.77 25.12
CA ARG A 80 9.20 -7.57 25.82
C ARG A 80 10.03 -6.38 25.37
N TYR A 81 9.37 -5.32 24.93
CA TYR A 81 9.99 -4.05 24.55
C TYR A 81 10.06 -3.10 25.75
N VAL A 82 11.05 -2.21 25.76
CA VAL A 82 11.11 -1.10 26.70
C VAL A 82 9.96 -0.11 26.40
N TRP A 83 9.37 0.55 27.39
CA TRP A 83 8.36 1.57 27.07
C TRP A 83 9.00 2.82 26.46
N GLY A 84 8.35 3.42 25.46
CA GLY A 84 8.81 4.66 24.81
C GLY A 84 9.35 4.46 23.40
N VAL A 85 10.03 5.48 22.86
CA VAL A 85 10.57 5.48 21.48
C VAL A 85 11.65 4.41 21.26
N VAL A 86 12.34 3.98 22.32
CA VAL A 86 13.30 2.86 22.24
C VAL A 86 12.56 1.55 21.97
N GLY A 87 11.49 1.23 22.70
CA GLY A 87 10.71 0.02 22.38
C GLY A 87 9.90 0.12 21.10
N LEU A 88 9.53 1.33 20.68
CA LEU A 88 8.95 1.52 19.35
C LEU A 88 9.96 1.12 18.27
N HIS A 89 11.23 1.52 18.41
CA HIS A 89 12.30 1.10 17.51
C HIS A 89 12.48 -0.42 17.51
N GLU A 90 12.61 -1.03 18.69
CA GLU A 90 12.70 -2.49 18.86
C GLU A 90 11.54 -3.24 18.19
N GLU A 91 10.32 -2.72 18.37
CA GLU A 91 9.13 -3.30 17.77
C GLU A 91 9.11 -3.17 16.25
N ILE A 92 9.57 -2.03 15.71
CA ILE A 92 9.70 -1.84 14.27
C ILE A 92 10.70 -2.85 13.70
N GLU A 93 11.85 -3.07 14.32
CA GLU A 93 12.82 -4.07 13.86
C GLU A 93 12.20 -5.47 13.80
N ASP A 94 11.52 -5.90 14.86
CA ASP A 94 10.86 -7.20 14.91
C ASP A 94 9.70 -7.30 13.89
N PHE A 95 8.94 -6.21 13.69
CA PHE A 95 7.95 -6.13 12.62
C PHE A 95 8.59 -6.29 11.24
N ILE A 96 9.67 -5.58 10.95
CA ILE A 96 10.36 -5.65 9.65
C ILE A 96 10.92 -7.04 9.42
N LYS A 97 11.48 -7.68 10.45
CA LYS A 97 11.93 -9.07 10.38
C LYS A 97 10.77 -10.02 10.09
N PHE A 98 9.62 -9.84 10.73
CA PHE A 98 8.42 -10.64 10.45
C PHE A 98 7.91 -10.48 9.02
N MET A 99 8.03 -9.29 8.45
CA MET A 99 7.59 -8.98 7.08
C MET A 99 8.56 -9.47 5.99
N GLN A 100 9.76 -9.92 6.36
CA GLN A 100 10.67 -10.53 5.39
C GLN A 100 10.09 -11.86 4.87
N PRO A 101 10.32 -12.17 3.59
CA PRO A 101 9.94 -13.47 3.04
C PRO A 101 10.63 -14.60 3.80
N THR A 102 9.92 -15.70 4.08
CA THR A 102 10.54 -16.94 4.52
C THR A 102 11.29 -17.59 3.35
N GLU A 103 12.19 -18.53 3.65
CA GLU A 103 12.89 -19.29 2.60
C GLU A 103 11.90 -20.04 1.70
N SER A 104 10.84 -20.59 2.28
CA SER A 104 9.76 -21.29 1.55
C SER A 104 9.02 -20.34 0.61
N GLU A 105 8.67 -19.14 1.07
CA GLU A 105 8.02 -18.12 0.25
C GLU A 105 8.92 -17.66 -0.90
N GLN A 106 10.21 -17.46 -0.62
CA GLN A 106 11.19 -17.07 -1.63
C GLN A 106 11.36 -18.19 -2.67
N ALA A 107 11.52 -19.44 -2.24
CA ALA A 107 11.65 -20.59 -3.14
C ALA A 107 10.41 -20.80 -4.01
N MET A 108 9.23 -20.62 -3.43
CA MET A 108 7.94 -20.64 -4.14
C MET A 108 7.87 -19.54 -5.22
N ARG A 109 8.23 -18.29 -4.88
CA ARG A 109 8.24 -17.18 -5.84
C ARG A 109 9.23 -17.41 -6.98
N ASP A 110 10.41 -17.93 -6.65
CA ASP A 110 11.40 -18.31 -7.66
C ASP A 110 10.89 -19.44 -8.58
N ASP A 111 9.99 -20.30 -8.09
CA ASP A 111 9.40 -21.38 -8.90
C ASP A 111 8.39 -20.82 -9.90
N VAL A 112 7.54 -19.89 -9.45
CA VAL A 112 6.64 -19.13 -10.32
C VAL A 112 7.42 -18.43 -11.43
N VAL A 113 8.49 -17.70 -11.07
CA VAL A 113 9.36 -17.01 -12.03
C VAL A 113 9.99 -18.01 -13.01
N TRP A 114 10.48 -19.15 -12.52
CA TRP A 114 11.08 -20.17 -13.36
C TRP A 114 10.08 -20.78 -14.35
N ARG A 115 8.86 -21.13 -13.91
CA ARG A 115 7.81 -21.69 -14.77
C ARG A 115 7.38 -20.70 -15.85
N ILE A 116 7.16 -19.43 -15.50
CA ILE A 116 6.83 -18.37 -16.48
C ILE A 116 8.00 -18.19 -17.46
N ARG A 117 9.26 -18.26 -16.99
CA ARG A 117 10.43 -18.20 -17.87
C ARG A 117 10.45 -19.33 -18.90
N GLN A 118 10.04 -20.55 -18.54
CA GLN A 118 9.96 -21.66 -19.50
C GLN A 118 8.92 -21.37 -20.59
N VAL A 119 7.75 -20.83 -20.22
CA VAL A 119 6.71 -20.43 -21.18
C VAL A 119 7.23 -19.35 -22.14
N VAL A 120 7.93 -18.35 -21.61
CA VAL A 120 8.52 -17.27 -22.42
C VAL A 120 9.57 -17.81 -23.39
N LYS A 121 10.45 -18.73 -22.93
CA LYS A 121 11.46 -19.36 -23.79
C LYS A 121 10.86 -20.23 -24.89
N GLU A 122 9.78 -20.92 -24.60
CA GLU A 122 9.05 -21.74 -25.58
C GLU A 122 8.43 -20.87 -26.68
N LEU A 123 7.82 -19.74 -26.31
CA LEU A 123 7.22 -18.82 -27.29
C LEU A 123 8.29 -18.04 -28.06
N TRP A 124 9.30 -17.54 -27.34
CA TRP A 124 10.30 -16.61 -27.85
C TRP A 124 11.69 -16.94 -27.26
N PRO A 125 12.46 -17.82 -27.92
CA PRO A 125 13.77 -18.27 -27.41
C PRO A 125 14.79 -17.15 -27.20
N SER A 126 14.70 -16.07 -27.99
CA SER A 126 15.58 -14.89 -27.90
C SER A 126 15.13 -13.86 -26.87
N ALA A 127 13.91 -13.98 -26.32
CA ALA A 127 13.38 -13.03 -25.35
C ALA A 127 13.96 -13.27 -23.96
N LYS A 128 14.18 -12.18 -23.22
CA LYS A 128 14.72 -12.22 -21.86
C LYS A 128 13.66 -11.84 -20.84
N LEU A 129 13.39 -12.72 -19.89
CA LEU A 129 12.51 -12.44 -18.74
C LEU A 129 13.34 -11.99 -17.53
N GLU A 130 13.10 -10.78 -17.06
CA GLU A 130 13.71 -10.18 -15.86
C GLU A 130 12.63 -9.82 -14.83
N THR A 131 12.97 -9.90 -13.54
CA THR A 131 12.11 -9.42 -12.45
C THR A 131 12.53 -8.01 -12.03
N PHE A 132 11.58 -7.11 -11.73
CA PHE A 132 11.87 -5.76 -11.29
C PHE A 132 11.06 -5.36 -10.04
N GLY A 133 11.01 -4.07 -9.74
CA GLY A 133 10.12 -3.53 -8.72
C GLY A 133 10.49 -3.95 -7.30
N SER A 134 9.48 -4.08 -6.46
CA SER A 134 9.68 -4.31 -5.02
C SER A 134 10.30 -5.68 -4.71
N TYR A 135 10.12 -6.65 -5.59
CA TYR A 135 10.77 -7.96 -5.53
C TYR A 135 12.30 -7.83 -5.60
N ASN A 136 12.81 -7.08 -6.57
CA ASN A 136 14.26 -6.92 -6.80
C ASN A 136 14.94 -5.96 -5.78
N THR A 137 14.19 -5.02 -5.20
CA THR A 137 14.73 -4.11 -4.17
C THR A 137 14.60 -4.66 -2.75
N GLY A 138 13.87 -5.77 -2.54
CA GLY A 138 13.58 -6.31 -1.21
C GLY A 138 12.63 -5.43 -0.38
N LEU A 139 11.83 -4.59 -1.05
CA LEU A 139 10.81 -3.71 -0.46
C LEU A 139 9.38 -4.26 -0.65
N TYR A 140 9.25 -5.55 -0.98
CA TYR A 140 7.96 -6.19 -1.13
C TYR A 140 7.41 -6.62 0.22
N LEU A 141 6.09 -6.62 0.33
CA LEU A 141 5.38 -7.18 1.48
C LEU A 141 5.20 -8.68 1.26
N PRO A 142 4.94 -9.50 2.29
CA PRO A 142 4.67 -10.93 2.14
C PRO A 142 3.65 -11.29 1.04
N ASP A 143 2.63 -10.45 0.87
CA ASP A 143 1.54 -10.54 -0.10
C ASP A 143 1.80 -9.79 -1.41
N GLY A 144 3.00 -9.22 -1.58
CA GLY A 144 3.35 -8.38 -2.72
C GLY A 144 3.43 -9.13 -4.05
N ASP A 145 3.13 -8.42 -5.12
CA ASP A 145 3.16 -8.94 -6.50
C ASP A 145 4.59 -9.25 -6.97
N ILE A 146 4.74 -10.16 -7.93
CA ILE A 146 5.98 -10.33 -8.70
C ILE A 146 5.88 -9.51 -9.98
N ASP A 147 6.66 -8.45 -10.07
CA ASP A 147 6.78 -7.62 -11.27
C ASP A 147 7.81 -8.24 -12.24
N MET A 148 7.40 -8.51 -13.48
CA MET A 148 8.24 -9.08 -14.54
C MET A 148 8.21 -8.26 -15.83
N VAL A 149 9.35 -8.17 -16.49
CA VAL A 149 9.49 -7.57 -17.82
C VAL A 149 10.06 -8.58 -18.79
N ILE A 150 9.43 -8.66 -19.97
CA ILE A 150 9.94 -9.43 -21.10
C ILE A 150 10.57 -8.46 -22.09
N GLN A 151 11.88 -8.62 -22.30
CA GLN A 151 12.64 -7.87 -23.28
C GLN A 151 12.75 -8.67 -24.58
N GLY A 152 12.40 -8.03 -25.69
CA GLY A 152 12.52 -8.62 -27.02
C GLY A 152 12.23 -7.60 -28.13
N GLN A 153 12.33 -8.04 -29.36
CA GLN A 153 11.98 -7.26 -30.53
C GLN A 153 10.54 -7.58 -30.91
N TRP A 154 9.66 -6.58 -30.83
CA TRP A 154 8.23 -6.74 -31.08
C TRP A 154 7.77 -5.67 -32.06
N GLU A 155 7.18 -6.08 -33.18
CA GLU A 155 6.43 -5.14 -34.05
C GLU A 155 5.12 -4.71 -33.38
N GLN A 156 4.45 -5.66 -32.73
CA GLN A 156 3.29 -5.46 -31.87
C GLN A 156 3.48 -6.29 -30.59
N LEU A 157 3.05 -5.75 -29.44
CA LEU A 157 3.22 -6.42 -28.15
C LEU A 157 2.39 -7.72 -28.11
N PRO A 158 3.00 -8.90 -27.96
CA PRO A 158 2.28 -10.16 -28.11
C PRO A 158 1.59 -10.60 -26.79
N MET A 159 0.84 -9.68 -26.18
CA MET A 159 0.27 -9.86 -24.83
C MET A 159 -0.74 -11.01 -24.79
N TRP A 160 -1.62 -11.10 -25.79
CA TRP A 160 -2.62 -12.17 -25.89
C TRP A 160 -1.99 -13.53 -26.17
N GLN A 161 -0.89 -13.59 -26.94
CA GLN A 161 -0.15 -14.82 -27.18
C GLN A 161 0.44 -15.37 -25.87
N LEU A 162 1.10 -14.50 -25.09
CA LEU A 162 1.60 -14.90 -23.76
C LEU A 162 0.46 -15.36 -22.85
N ARG A 163 -0.60 -14.57 -22.77
CA ARG A 163 -1.76 -14.85 -21.94
C ARG A 163 -2.35 -16.22 -22.26
N ASN A 164 -2.59 -16.53 -23.53
CA ASN A 164 -3.16 -17.81 -23.95
C ASN A 164 -2.23 -18.98 -23.61
N LYS A 165 -0.91 -18.82 -23.82
CA LYS A 165 0.05 -19.87 -23.49
C LYS A 165 0.18 -20.10 -21.98
N LEU A 166 0.07 -19.05 -21.16
CA LEU A 166 0.05 -19.17 -19.69
C LEU A 166 -1.17 -19.95 -19.20
N VAL A 167 -2.34 -19.79 -19.84
CA VAL A 167 -3.54 -20.58 -19.56
C VAL A 167 -3.38 -22.03 -20.04
N GLU A 168 -2.88 -22.23 -21.26
CA GLU A 168 -2.60 -23.56 -21.84
C GLU A 168 -1.65 -24.37 -20.92
N ARG A 169 -0.59 -23.73 -20.42
CA ARG A 169 0.38 -24.32 -19.50
C ARG A 169 -0.09 -24.38 -18.05
N ARG A 170 -1.36 -24.03 -17.78
CA ARG A 170 -2.01 -24.02 -16.46
C ARG A 170 -1.25 -23.21 -15.41
N ILE A 171 -0.55 -22.15 -15.84
CA ILE A 171 0.08 -21.19 -14.93
C ILE A 171 -1.01 -20.33 -14.28
N ALA A 172 -1.96 -19.84 -15.06
CA ALA A 172 -3.13 -19.11 -14.57
C ALA A 172 -4.41 -19.73 -15.11
N ARG A 173 -5.51 -19.58 -14.37
CA ARG A 173 -6.86 -19.89 -14.86
C ARG A 173 -7.40 -18.74 -15.69
N GLU A 174 -8.36 -19.04 -16.57
CA GLU A 174 -9.00 -18.08 -17.48
C GLU A 174 -9.54 -16.85 -16.72
N GLU A 175 -10.19 -17.07 -15.58
CA GLU A 175 -10.77 -16.05 -14.71
C GLU A 175 -9.74 -15.23 -13.92
N ASN A 176 -8.49 -15.71 -13.86
CA ASN A 176 -7.42 -15.17 -13.02
C ASN A 176 -6.31 -14.51 -13.84
N ILE A 177 -6.54 -14.22 -15.13
CA ILE A 177 -5.57 -13.52 -15.98
C ILE A 177 -6.26 -12.46 -16.83
N THR A 178 -5.71 -11.25 -16.88
CA THR A 178 -6.29 -10.11 -17.59
C THR A 178 -5.21 -9.32 -18.30
N VAL A 179 -5.49 -8.94 -19.54
CA VAL A 179 -4.65 -8.06 -20.35
C VAL A 179 -5.18 -6.62 -20.25
N ILE A 180 -4.31 -5.68 -19.88
CA ILE A 180 -4.62 -4.25 -19.76
C ILE A 180 -3.76 -3.49 -20.77
N GLU A 181 -4.27 -3.33 -22.00
CA GLU A 181 -3.53 -2.70 -23.12
C GLU A 181 -3.58 -1.18 -23.14
N LYS A 182 -4.65 -0.58 -22.60
CA LYS A 182 -4.92 0.87 -22.74
C LYS A 182 -4.24 1.75 -21.68
N ALA A 183 -3.45 1.16 -20.80
CA ALA A 183 -2.71 1.90 -19.78
C ALA A 183 -1.44 2.54 -20.37
N VAL A 184 -0.86 3.51 -19.67
CA VAL A 184 0.44 4.13 -20.05
C VAL A 184 1.52 3.06 -20.21
N VAL A 185 1.49 2.04 -19.35
CA VAL A 185 2.30 0.84 -19.47
C VAL A 185 1.34 -0.36 -19.61
N PRO A 186 1.24 -0.96 -20.82
CA PRO A 186 0.46 -2.17 -21.02
C PRO A 186 0.96 -3.32 -20.13
N ILE A 187 0.04 -4.00 -19.45
CA ILE A 187 0.39 -5.03 -18.47
C ILE A 187 -0.55 -6.23 -18.51
N ILE A 188 -0.02 -7.42 -18.30
CA ILE A 188 -0.77 -8.64 -18.04
C ILE A 188 -0.75 -8.87 -16.54
N LYS A 189 -1.92 -8.87 -15.90
CA LYS A 189 -2.07 -9.20 -14.48
C LYS A 189 -2.60 -10.61 -14.37
N LEU A 190 -2.01 -11.43 -13.50
CA LEU A 190 -2.50 -12.77 -13.21
C LEU A 190 -2.35 -13.18 -11.75
N ILE A 191 -3.12 -14.18 -11.34
CA ILE A 191 -2.93 -14.94 -10.10
C ILE A 191 -2.48 -16.35 -10.47
N GLU A 192 -1.30 -16.74 -10.02
CA GLU A 192 -0.74 -18.04 -10.34
C GLU A 192 -1.50 -19.17 -9.64
N SER A 193 -1.83 -20.22 -10.38
CA SER A 193 -2.82 -21.23 -9.98
C SER A 193 -2.41 -22.07 -8.78
N ASN A 194 -1.11 -22.36 -8.64
CA ASN A 194 -0.61 -23.26 -7.60
C ASN A 194 -0.23 -22.53 -6.32
N THR A 195 0.15 -21.26 -6.42
CA THR A 195 0.73 -20.48 -5.33
C THR A 195 -0.16 -19.32 -4.88
N LEU A 196 -1.15 -18.94 -5.67
CA LEU A 196 -1.96 -17.73 -5.50
C LEU A 196 -1.17 -16.41 -5.50
N VAL A 197 0.08 -16.44 -5.93
CA VAL A 197 0.89 -15.23 -6.07
C VAL A 197 0.38 -14.40 -7.24
N HIS A 198 0.22 -13.11 -6.98
CA HIS A 198 -0.06 -12.11 -8.00
C HIS A 198 1.20 -11.83 -8.84
N VAL A 199 1.06 -11.80 -10.16
CA VAL A 199 2.14 -11.54 -11.11
C VAL A 199 1.69 -10.50 -12.12
N ASP A 200 2.54 -9.50 -12.31
CA ASP A 200 2.35 -8.39 -13.23
C ASP A 200 3.45 -8.47 -14.31
N ILE A 201 3.08 -8.69 -15.58
CA ILE A 201 4.03 -8.87 -16.70
C ILE A 201 3.88 -7.74 -17.71
N SER A 202 4.97 -7.03 -17.98
CA SER A 202 5.05 -5.98 -19.01
C SER A 202 6.08 -6.31 -20.08
N PHE A 203 6.06 -5.58 -21.20
CA PHE A 203 7.00 -5.76 -22.31
C PHE A 203 7.84 -4.49 -22.51
N ASN A 204 9.15 -4.65 -22.69
CA ASN A 204 10.11 -3.59 -23.03
C ASN A 204 10.08 -2.34 -22.14
N THR A 205 9.65 -2.46 -20.88
CA THR A 205 9.63 -1.35 -19.92
C THR A 205 11.03 -1.09 -19.35
N SER A 206 11.70 -0.02 -19.78
CA SER A 206 13.03 0.36 -19.27
C SER A 206 12.96 1.06 -17.92
N ASN A 207 11.95 1.91 -17.70
CA ASN A 207 11.84 2.78 -16.53
C ASN A 207 11.84 2.02 -15.19
N GLY A 208 11.29 0.81 -15.16
CA GLY A 208 11.23 -0.01 -13.94
C GLY A 208 12.61 -0.45 -13.45
N ARG A 209 13.55 -0.70 -14.37
CA ARG A 209 14.92 -1.12 -14.03
C ARG A 209 15.75 0.05 -13.50
N GLU A 210 15.66 1.21 -14.15
CA GLU A 210 16.33 2.43 -13.69
C GLU A 210 15.80 2.87 -12.32
N ALA A 211 14.47 2.84 -12.12
CA ALA A 211 13.86 3.12 -10.83
C ALA A 211 14.35 2.15 -9.74
N ALA A 212 14.42 0.84 -10.03
CA ALA A 212 14.94 -0.13 -9.08
C ALA A 212 16.42 0.11 -8.75
N ALA A 213 17.25 0.45 -9.74
CA ALA A 213 18.67 0.78 -9.52
C ALA A 213 18.82 2.04 -8.66
N LEU A 214 18.02 3.08 -8.92
CA LEU A 214 18.01 4.29 -8.12
C LEU A 214 17.55 4.04 -6.68
N VAL A 215 16.51 3.24 -6.48
CA VAL A 215 16.05 2.85 -5.13
C VAL A 215 17.14 2.08 -4.40
N LYS A 216 17.87 1.17 -5.07
CA LYS A 216 19.03 0.49 -4.48
C LYS A 216 20.13 1.47 -4.08
N LYS A 217 20.41 2.49 -4.88
CA LYS A 217 21.34 3.57 -4.52
C LYS A 217 20.89 4.28 -3.24
N TYR A 218 19.62 4.69 -3.16
CA TYR A 218 19.10 5.34 -1.95
C TYR A 218 19.10 4.43 -0.73
N MET A 219 18.86 3.13 -0.89
CA MET A 219 18.97 2.18 0.22
C MET A 219 20.40 2.02 0.74
N ALA A 220 21.40 2.15 -0.13
CA ALA A 220 22.81 2.15 0.27
C ALA A 220 23.20 3.46 0.97
N GLU A 221 22.63 4.58 0.54
CA GLU A 221 22.88 5.90 1.12
C GLU A 221 22.15 6.13 2.44
N TYR A 222 20.95 5.55 2.60
CA TYR A 222 20.08 5.73 3.76
C TYR A 222 19.71 4.37 4.38
N PRO A 223 20.46 3.90 5.39
CA PRO A 223 20.28 2.56 5.98
C PRO A 223 18.89 2.29 6.54
N ASN A 224 18.19 3.33 7.03
CA ASN A 224 16.84 3.24 7.61
C ASN A 224 15.70 3.27 6.57
N LEU A 225 16.01 3.50 5.30
CA LEU A 225 15.02 3.66 4.23
C LEU A 225 14.13 2.42 4.08
N LYS A 226 14.74 1.23 4.11
CA LYS A 226 14.03 -0.04 3.90
C LYS A 226 12.95 -0.24 4.96
N GLN A 227 13.31 -0.04 6.22
CA GLN A 227 12.47 -0.26 7.40
C GLN A 227 11.28 0.69 7.35
N LEU A 228 11.53 1.98 7.09
CA LEU A 228 10.47 2.98 6.97
C LEU A 228 9.55 2.69 5.79
N VAL A 229 10.09 2.39 4.60
CA VAL A 229 9.27 2.11 3.40
C VAL A 229 8.41 0.87 3.59
N VAL A 230 8.96 -0.23 4.09
CA VAL A 230 8.19 -1.47 4.29
C VAL A 230 7.05 -1.25 5.29
N LEU A 231 7.31 -0.59 6.42
CA LEU A 231 6.28 -0.29 7.42
C LEU A 231 5.18 0.63 6.87
N LEU A 232 5.56 1.74 6.23
CA LEU A 232 4.61 2.69 5.66
C LEU A 232 3.80 2.05 4.51
N LYS A 233 4.45 1.24 3.68
CA LYS A 233 3.81 0.50 2.60
C LYS A 233 2.76 -0.46 3.15
N TYR A 234 3.08 -1.18 4.23
CA TYR A 234 2.11 -2.05 4.90
C TYR A 234 0.93 -1.27 5.49
N ILE A 235 1.19 -0.15 6.16
CA ILE A 235 0.16 0.72 6.74
C ILE A 235 -0.83 1.22 5.69
N LEU A 236 -0.34 1.58 4.50
CA LEU A 236 -1.17 2.03 3.38
C LEU A 236 -1.90 0.86 2.71
N ASN A 237 -1.22 -0.27 2.49
CA ASN A 237 -1.83 -1.48 1.93
C ASN A 237 -3.01 -1.98 2.77
N HIS A 238 -2.81 -2.06 4.10
CA HIS A 238 -3.84 -2.50 5.04
C HIS A 238 -5.09 -1.60 5.06
N ARG A 239 -4.98 -0.36 4.57
CA ARG A 239 -6.07 0.61 4.46
C ARG A 239 -6.57 0.80 3.02
N GLY A 240 -6.05 0.05 2.05
CA GLY A 240 -6.40 0.17 0.63
C GLY A 240 -5.95 1.50 0.00
N LEU A 241 -4.88 2.11 0.52
CA LEU A 241 -4.37 3.42 0.11
C LEU A 241 -3.10 3.35 -0.74
N ASN A 242 -2.70 2.16 -1.21
CA ASN A 242 -1.50 1.91 -2.03
C ASN A 242 -1.77 1.75 -3.53
N GLU A 243 -3.04 1.58 -3.94
CA GLU A 243 -3.39 1.33 -5.34
C GLU A 243 -3.56 2.62 -6.14
N VAL A 244 -2.62 2.91 -7.04
CA VAL A 244 -2.57 4.17 -7.83
C VAL A 244 -3.82 4.38 -8.70
N TRP A 245 -4.37 3.32 -9.29
CA TRP A 245 -5.57 3.44 -10.14
C TRP A 245 -6.84 3.79 -9.33
N LYS A 246 -6.88 3.43 -8.04
CA LYS A 246 -7.89 3.89 -7.08
C LYS A 246 -7.58 5.28 -6.52
N GLY A 247 -6.44 5.87 -6.90
CA GLY A 247 -5.95 7.17 -6.44
C GLY A 247 -5.08 7.13 -5.18
N GLY A 248 -4.68 5.94 -4.75
CA GLY A 248 -3.73 5.72 -3.65
C GLY A 248 -2.29 6.08 -4.01
N LEU A 249 -1.40 6.00 -3.01
CA LEU A 249 0.01 6.33 -3.15
C LEU A 249 0.81 5.11 -3.62
N GLY A 250 1.41 5.20 -4.81
CA GLY A 250 2.23 4.12 -5.37
C GLY A 250 3.54 3.90 -4.60
N SER A 251 4.08 2.68 -4.68
CA SER A 251 5.30 2.29 -3.95
C SER A 251 6.52 3.17 -4.27
N TYR A 252 6.70 3.56 -5.53
CA TYR A 252 7.81 4.45 -5.93
C TYR A 252 7.63 5.86 -5.34
N ALA A 253 6.42 6.44 -5.44
CA ALA A 253 6.10 7.74 -4.83
C ALA A 253 6.31 7.73 -3.31
N LEU A 254 5.89 6.66 -2.63
CA LEU A 254 6.15 6.47 -1.19
C LEU A 254 7.65 6.41 -0.90
N THR A 255 8.41 5.67 -1.70
CA THR A 255 9.87 5.56 -1.52
C THR A 255 10.53 6.93 -1.66
N LEU A 256 10.14 7.72 -2.67
CA LEU A 256 10.65 9.08 -2.86
C LEU A 256 10.26 10.02 -1.70
N LEU A 257 9.08 9.87 -1.10
CA LEU A 257 8.71 10.61 0.11
C LEU A 257 9.64 10.28 1.28
N VAL A 258 9.95 9.00 1.50
CA VAL A 258 10.87 8.62 2.59
C VAL A 258 12.29 9.10 2.30
N VAL A 259 12.75 9.01 1.05
CA VAL A 259 14.05 9.56 0.63
C VAL A 259 14.11 11.06 0.91
N ASN A 260 13.10 11.82 0.50
CA ASN A 260 13.04 13.26 0.76
C ASN A 260 13.04 13.57 2.26
N PHE A 261 12.27 12.83 3.06
CA PHE A 261 12.25 12.98 4.52
C PHE A 261 13.65 12.81 5.11
N LEU A 262 14.38 11.77 4.71
CA LEU A 262 15.74 11.52 5.19
C LEU A 262 16.73 12.57 4.68
N GLN A 263 16.63 12.98 3.41
CA GLN A 263 17.47 14.03 2.80
C GLN A 263 17.37 15.37 3.52
N GLN A 264 16.14 15.79 3.82
CA GLN A 264 15.82 17.09 4.40
C GLN A 264 15.73 17.05 5.93
N HIS A 265 16.07 15.91 6.54
CA HIS A 265 16.05 15.76 7.98
C HIS A 265 17.05 16.73 8.64
N SER A 266 16.60 17.49 9.65
CA SER A 266 17.44 18.49 10.33
C SER A 266 18.61 17.86 11.09
N ARG A 267 18.38 16.70 11.69
CA ARG A 267 19.39 15.91 12.40
C ARG A 267 20.23 15.13 11.39
N LYS A 268 21.55 15.37 11.34
CA LYS A 268 22.48 14.70 10.39
C LYS A 268 22.51 13.18 10.58
N ASN A 269 22.46 12.72 11.83
CA ASN A 269 22.44 11.31 12.19
C ASN A 269 21.18 10.56 11.74
N ALA A 270 20.12 11.24 11.27
CA ALA A 270 18.96 10.58 10.67
C ALA A 270 19.31 9.74 9.42
N LYS A 271 20.45 10.05 8.80
CA LYS A 271 20.99 9.35 7.63
C LYS A 271 21.94 8.21 8.01
N GLU A 272 22.29 8.08 9.29
CA GLU A 272 23.26 7.10 9.79
C GLU A 272 22.56 5.78 10.15
N ASP A 273 23.35 4.71 10.15
CA ASP A 273 22.88 3.40 10.59
C ASP A 273 22.62 3.39 12.11
N GLY A 274 21.62 2.62 12.54
CA GLY A 274 21.26 2.50 13.95
C GLY A 274 20.49 3.68 14.55
N GLU A 275 20.10 4.69 13.76
CA GLU A 275 19.22 5.75 14.25
C GLU A 275 17.86 5.19 14.73
N ASN A 276 17.26 5.86 15.72
CA ASN A 276 16.00 5.41 16.29
C ASN A 276 14.82 5.52 15.29
N LEU A 277 14.51 4.39 14.65
CA LEU A 277 13.34 4.22 13.77
C LEU A 277 12.01 4.70 14.38
N GLY A 278 11.82 4.60 15.69
CA GLY A 278 10.60 5.07 16.35
C GLY A 278 10.46 6.60 16.31
N VAL A 279 11.56 7.31 16.52
CA VAL A 279 11.64 8.76 16.37
C VAL A 279 11.41 9.15 14.90
N LEU A 280 12.15 8.52 13.98
CA LEU A 280 12.03 8.79 12.54
C LEU A 280 10.60 8.57 12.02
N LEU A 281 9.93 7.51 12.47
CA LEU A 281 8.55 7.22 12.08
C LEU A 281 7.56 8.30 12.58
N LEU A 282 7.72 8.75 13.83
CA LEU A 282 6.89 9.81 14.40
C LEU A 282 7.08 11.14 13.67
N GLU A 283 8.33 11.51 13.41
CA GLU A 283 8.71 12.72 12.66
C GLU A 283 8.19 12.65 11.22
N PHE A 284 8.29 11.50 10.55
CA PHE A 284 7.72 11.30 9.22
C PHE A 284 6.21 11.53 9.21
N PHE A 285 5.47 10.93 10.15
CA PHE A 285 4.03 11.13 10.23
C PHE A 285 3.64 12.56 10.59
N GLU A 286 4.43 13.23 11.43
CA GLU A 286 4.21 14.62 11.79
C GLU A 286 4.42 15.54 10.59
N LEU A 287 5.52 15.35 9.85
CA LEU A 287 5.83 16.13 8.66
C LEU A 287 4.75 15.96 7.60
N TYR A 288 4.56 14.75 7.08
CA TYR A 288 3.67 14.54 5.93
C TYR A 288 2.20 14.35 6.28
N GLY A 289 1.88 14.07 7.55
CA GLY A 289 0.49 14.05 8.02
C GLY A 289 -0.03 15.46 8.36
N ARG A 290 0.82 16.35 8.89
CA ARG A 290 0.35 17.56 9.59
C ARG A 290 1.06 18.86 9.20
N GLN A 291 2.37 18.84 8.96
CA GLN A 291 3.16 20.08 8.84
C GLN A 291 3.43 20.51 7.40
N PHE A 292 3.56 19.57 6.47
CA PHE A 292 3.92 19.87 5.09
C PHE A 292 2.80 20.64 4.37
N ASN A 293 3.16 21.77 3.74
CA ASN A 293 2.21 22.60 3.00
C ASN A 293 2.07 22.12 1.54
N TYR A 294 1.12 21.21 1.30
CA TYR A 294 0.82 20.69 -0.04
C TYR A 294 0.19 21.70 -1.00
N GLU A 295 -0.24 22.87 -0.52
CA GLU A 295 -0.87 23.91 -1.36
C GLU A 295 0.18 24.78 -2.04
N THR A 296 1.30 25.05 -1.36
CA THR A 296 2.34 25.96 -1.85
C THR A 296 3.68 25.28 -2.13
N CYS A 297 3.92 24.09 -1.57
CA CYS A 297 5.20 23.38 -1.73
C CYS A 297 5.02 22.10 -2.56
N GLY A 298 5.97 21.87 -3.46
CA GLY A 298 6.18 20.56 -4.08
C GLY A 298 7.53 19.97 -3.68
N ILE A 299 7.66 18.66 -3.91
CA ILE A 299 8.78 17.87 -3.43
C ILE A 299 9.75 17.60 -4.57
N ARG A 300 11.01 17.97 -4.34
CA ARG A 300 12.13 17.74 -5.26
C ARG A 300 13.06 16.70 -4.65
N ILE A 301 13.43 15.70 -5.44
CA ILE A 301 14.36 14.64 -5.04
C ILE A 301 15.70 14.87 -5.75
N ARG A 302 16.54 15.71 -5.15
CA ARG A 302 17.89 16.04 -5.63
C ARG A 302 18.80 16.25 -4.42
N ASP A 303 20.11 16.36 -4.65
CA ASP A 303 21.12 16.59 -3.60
C ASP A 303 21.08 18.04 -3.02
N GLU A 304 20.03 18.84 -3.30
CA GLU A 304 19.86 20.25 -2.92
C GLU A 304 18.61 20.45 -2.03
N ALA A 305 18.03 21.67 -2.03
CA ALA A 305 16.77 21.99 -1.37
C ALA A 305 15.62 21.09 -1.88
N GLY A 306 15.06 20.29 -0.97
CA GLY A 306 14.04 19.29 -1.30
C GLY A 306 12.61 19.83 -1.37
N TYR A 307 12.38 21.09 -0.99
CA TYR A 307 11.08 21.76 -1.00
C TYR A 307 11.16 23.05 -1.79
N ILE A 308 10.31 23.20 -2.81
CA ILE A 308 10.27 24.40 -3.65
C ILE A 308 8.82 24.83 -3.90
N PRO A 309 8.59 26.08 -4.35
CA PRO A 309 7.25 26.52 -4.73
C PRO A 309 6.61 25.57 -5.75
N ILE A 310 5.40 25.09 -5.46
CA ILE A 310 4.72 24.06 -6.26
C ILE A 310 4.52 24.50 -7.70
N ASP A 311 4.25 25.79 -7.93
CA ASP A 311 4.08 26.37 -9.26
C ASP A 311 5.34 26.26 -10.11
N THR A 312 6.52 26.28 -9.49
CA THR A 312 7.80 26.10 -10.18
C THR A 312 7.92 24.66 -10.71
N LEU A 313 7.62 23.64 -9.89
CA LEU A 313 7.61 22.25 -10.36
C LEU A 313 6.53 22.01 -11.40
N ARG A 314 5.34 22.55 -11.16
CA ARG A 314 4.21 22.41 -12.08
C ARG A 314 4.53 22.99 -13.45
N LYS A 315 5.12 24.18 -13.54
CA LYS A 315 5.59 24.76 -14.81
C LYS A 315 6.61 23.86 -15.52
N GLN A 316 7.56 23.30 -14.78
CA GLN A 316 8.56 22.36 -15.30
C GLN A 316 7.91 21.06 -15.85
N MET A 317 6.83 20.59 -15.22
CA MET A 317 6.16 19.32 -15.52
C MET A 317 4.96 19.46 -16.49
N ASN A 318 4.56 20.69 -16.84
CA ASN A 318 3.36 20.97 -17.63
C ASN A 318 3.61 21.09 -19.13
N ALA A 319 4.52 20.28 -19.66
CA ALA A 319 4.82 20.28 -21.10
C ALA A 319 3.58 19.95 -21.98
N HIS A 320 2.49 19.40 -21.40
CA HIS A 320 1.34 18.87 -22.15
C HIS A 320 -0.04 19.24 -21.59
N GLY A 321 -0.18 20.31 -20.80
CA GLY A 321 -1.50 20.76 -20.32
C GLY A 321 -2.22 19.79 -19.37
N THR A 322 -1.45 19.02 -18.61
CA THR A 322 -1.97 17.91 -17.78
C THR A 322 -2.52 18.43 -16.44
N LYS A 323 -3.63 17.86 -15.97
CA LYS A 323 -4.21 18.22 -14.66
C LYS A 323 -3.28 17.81 -13.53
N TYR A 324 -2.99 18.74 -12.61
CA TYR A 324 -2.14 18.47 -11.45
C TYR A 324 -2.89 17.69 -10.36
N GLY A 325 -2.14 16.84 -9.66
CA GLY A 325 -2.59 16.15 -8.47
C GLY A 325 -2.46 17.02 -7.19
N PRO A 326 -3.06 16.56 -6.08
CA PRO A 326 -2.90 17.18 -4.75
C PRO A 326 -1.51 16.95 -4.13
N LEU A 327 -0.72 16.05 -4.70
CA LEU A 327 0.67 15.76 -4.32
C LEU A 327 1.54 15.95 -5.56
N CYS A 328 2.64 16.67 -5.43
CA CYS A 328 3.58 16.93 -6.52
C CYS A 328 4.98 16.50 -6.10
N ILE A 329 5.50 15.45 -6.75
CA ILE A 329 6.82 14.87 -6.48
C ILE A 329 7.58 14.77 -7.81
N GLU A 330 8.72 15.43 -7.88
CA GLU A 330 9.63 15.30 -9.02
C GLU A 330 10.20 13.90 -9.13
N ASP A 331 10.11 13.30 -10.33
CA ASP A 331 10.81 12.07 -10.63
C ASP A 331 12.30 12.36 -10.89
N PRO A 332 13.22 11.85 -10.07
CA PRO A 332 14.66 12.04 -10.27
C PRO A 332 15.18 11.43 -11.60
N LEU A 333 14.44 10.48 -12.19
CA LEU A 333 14.80 9.88 -13.49
C LEU A 333 14.20 10.64 -14.68
N ASN A 334 13.15 11.43 -14.44
CA ASN A 334 12.52 12.27 -15.45
C ASN A 334 11.94 13.52 -14.79
N THR A 335 12.71 14.60 -14.78
CA THR A 335 12.34 15.84 -14.08
C THR A 335 11.06 16.51 -14.64
N THR A 336 10.57 16.10 -15.80
CA THR A 336 9.28 16.57 -16.36
C THR A 336 8.08 15.76 -15.88
N ASN A 337 8.31 14.65 -15.17
CA ASN A 337 7.28 13.78 -14.65
C ASN A 337 6.94 14.09 -13.18
N ASP A 338 5.65 14.15 -12.89
CA ASP A 338 5.12 14.21 -11.52
C ASP A 338 4.67 12.80 -11.09
N VAL A 339 5.44 12.19 -10.20
CA VAL A 339 5.14 10.84 -9.68
C VAL A 339 3.90 10.85 -8.78
N GLY A 340 3.58 12.00 -8.18
CA GLY A 340 2.40 12.20 -7.33
C GLY A 340 1.09 12.40 -8.10
N ARG A 341 1.15 12.64 -9.42
CA ARG A 341 0.02 13.05 -10.27
C ARG A 341 -1.24 12.18 -10.10
N SER A 342 -1.07 10.87 -10.08
CA SER A 342 -2.19 9.92 -10.01
C SER A 342 -2.71 9.67 -8.58
N THR A 343 -2.12 10.30 -7.56
CA THR A 343 -2.51 10.13 -6.15
C THR A 343 -3.67 11.07 -5.79
N PHE A 344 -4.81 10.97 -6.49
CA PHE A 344 -5.94 11.87 -6.29
C PHE A 344 -6.66 11.68 -4.94
N GLN A 345 -6.41 10.58 -4.21
CA GLN A 345 -6.88 10.39 -2.83
C GLN A 345 -5.86 10.83 -1.76
N TRP A 346 -4.89 11.69 -2.10
CA TRP A 346 -3.84 12.13 -1.17
C TRP A 346 -4.36 12.58 0.20
N LYS A 347 -5.50 13.28 0.28
CA LYS A 347 -6.08 13.71 1.57
C LYS A 347 -6.39 12.53 2.50
N HIS A 348 -6.75 11.35 1.97
CA HIS A 348 -6.93 10.14 2.77
C HIS A 348 -5.59 9.54 3.23
N VAL A 349 -4.56 9.60 2.38
CA VAL A 349 -3.18 9.21 2.74
C VAL A 349 -2.64 10.11 3.85
N GLN A 350 -2.80 11.43 3.71
CA GLN A 350 -2.43 12.43 4.71
C GLN A 350 -3.17 12.18 6.04
N ALA A 351 -4.49 11.98 5.99
CA ALA A 351 -5.28 11.67 7.19
C ALA A 351 -4.89 10.35 7.85
N CYS A 352 -4.45 9.35 7.06
CA CYS A 352 -3.91 8.10 7.57
C CYS A 352 -2.61 8.32 8.36
N PHE A 353 -1.68 9.12 7.82
CA PHE A 353 -0.44 9.48 8.53
C PHE A 353 -0.72 10.26 9.82
N ASP A 354 -1.59 11.28 9.77
CA ASP A 354 -2.00 12.01 10.97
C ASP A 354 -2.67 11.10 12.02
N HIS A 355 -3.53 10.18 11.59
CA HIS A 355 -4.15 9.20 12.50
C HIS A 355 -3.11 8.33 13.19
N CYS A 356 -2.12 7.81 12.45
CA CYS A 356 -1.04 7.01 13.02
C CYS A 356 -0.19 7.83 14.00
N CYS A 357 0.14 9.08 13.66
CA CYS A 357 0.85 10.02 14.54
C CYS A 357 0.12 10.19 15.88
N ARG A 358 -1.16 10.54 15.83
CA ARG A 358 -1.98 10.76 17.04
C ARG A 358 -2.11 9.51 17.89
N LYS A 359 -2.29 8.35 17.27
CA LYS A 359 -2.39 7.07 18.00
C LYS A 359 -1.09 6.73 18.72
N LEU A 360 0.06 6.85 18.05
CA LEU A 360 1.36 6.57 18.66
C LEU A 360 1.72 7.58 19.74
N LYS A 361 1.56 8.89 19.49
CA LYS A 361 1.84 9.93 20.50
C LYS A 361 0.96 9.74 21.75
N LYS A 362 -0.34 9.52 21.57
CA LYS A 362 -1.25 9.23 22.67
C LYS A 362 -0.84 7.97 23.45
N ALA A 363 -0.50 6.89 22.76
CA ALA A 363 -0.05 5.67 23.42
C ALA A 363 1.19 5.94 24.27
N LEU A 364 2.20 6.61 23.70
CA LEU A 364 3.45 6.96 24.38
C LEU A 364 3.23 7.82 25.65
N GLU A 365 2.28 8.75 25.61
CA GLU A 365 1.87 9.60 26.74
C GLU A 365 1.16 8.82 27.85
N GLU A 366 0.28 7.87 27.50
CA GLU A 366 -0.57 7.15 28.47
C GLU A 366 0.18 6.11 29.31
N GLN A 367 1.42 5.73 28.96
CA GLN A 367 2.26 4.73 29.66
C GLN A 367 1.46 3.53 30.23
N PRO A 368 0.92 2.64 29.39
CA PRO A 368 0.10 1.53 29.83
C PRO A 368 0.90 0.54 30.68
N ASP A 369 0.16 -0.13 31.58
CA ASP A 369 0.62 -1.09 32.58
C ASP A 369 1.76 -2.02 32.06
N PRO A 370 2.88 -2.14 32.81
CA PRO A 370 4.00 -3.03 32.48
C PRO A 370 3.62 -4.51 32.26
N ALA A 371 2.44 -4.95 32.69
CA ALA A 371 1.89 -6.29 32.43
C ALA A 371 1.22 -6.48 31.05
N MET A 372 1.36 -5.54 30.10
CA MET A 372 0.96 -5.70 28.69
C MET A 372 -0.54 -5.94 28.44
N ARG A 373 -1.44 -5.40 29.28
CA ARG A 373 -2.89 -5.45 28.99
C ARG A 373 -3.34 -4.51 27.86
N GLY A 374 -2.47 -3.61 27.38
CA GLY A 374 -2.75 -2.59 26.37
C GLY A 374 -2.35 -2.88 24.92
N GLY A 375 -1.58 -3.95 24.65
CA GLY A 375 -1.02 -4.24 23.32
C GLY A 375 0.42 -3.73 23.15
N THR A 376 0.85 -3.51 21.91
CA THR A 376 2.16 -2.96 21.55
C THR A 376 1.99 -1.66 20.76
N LEU A 377 3.03 -0.82 20.65
CA LEU A 377 2.92 0.51 20.02
C LEU A 377 2.53 0.41 18.55
N ILE A 378 3.21 -0.44 17.76
CA ILE A 378 2.81 -0.71 16.37
C ILE A 378 1.45 -1.41 16.32
N GLY A 379 1.14 -2.27 17.29
CA GLY A 379 -0.17 -2.92 17.44
C GLY A 379 -1.35 -1.95 17.61
N HIS A 380 -1.12 -0.71 18.04
CA HIS A 380 -2.16 0.32 18.10
C HIS A 380 -2.52 0.92 16.75
N ILE A 381 -1.64 0.82 15.74
CA ILE A 381 -1.83 1.43 14.42
C ILE A 381 -1.99 0.41 13.29
N LEU A 382 -1.60 -0.85 13.50
CA LEU A 382 -1.75 -1.92 12.52
C LEU A 382 -1.91 -3.29 13.20
N GLY A 383 -2.47 -4.24 12.46
CA GLY A 383 -2.47 -5.65 12.82
C GLY A 383 -2.18 -6.52 11.59
N VAL A 384 -1.99 -7.81 11.81
CA VAL A 384 -1.88 -8.79 10.72
C VAL A 384 -3.22 -9.48 10.51
N PRO A 385 -3.75 -9.52 9.28
CA PRO A 385 -4.96 -10.24 9.00
C PRO A 385 -4.66 -11.75 8.99
N ASP A 386 -5.63 -12.54 9.45
CA ASP A 386 -5.46 -13.98 9.65
C ASP A 386 -5.16 -14.74 8.35
N ASP A 387 -5.68 -14.23 7.24
CA ASP A 387 -5.50 -14.78 5.91
C ASP A 387 -4.03 -14.74 5.45
N LEU A 388 -3.33 -13.64 5.73
CA LEU A 388 -1.89 -13.55 5.51
C LEU A 388 -1.14 -14.57 6.38
N LEU A 389 -1.50 -14.71 7.66
CA LEU A 389 -0.85 -15.68 8.54
C LEU A 389 -1.03 -17.13 8.07
N LEU A 390 -2.24 -17.48 7.65
CA LEU A 390 -2.55 -18.79 7.07
C LEU A 390 -1.78 -19.01 5.77
N TYR A 391 -1.69 -18.00 4.91
CA TYR A 391 -0.93 -18.08 3.66
C TYR A 391 0.56 -18.34 3.90
N ARG A 392 1.21 -17.60 4.81
CA ARG A 392 2.62 -17.80 5.15
C ARG A 392 2.87 -19.23 5.64
N ARG A 393 2.01 -19.74 6.53
CA ARG A 393 2.11 -21.11 7.05
C ARG A 393 1.90 -22.17 5.98
N TRP A 394 0.91 -21.97 5.11
CA TRP A 394 0.69 -22.85 3.98
C TRP A 394 1.92 -22.89 3.06
N CYS A 395 2.56 -21.74 2.82
CA CYS A 395 3.81 -21.69 2.07
C CYS A 395 4.90 -22.53 2.73
N ASP A 396 5.11 -22.37 4.04
CA ASP A 396 6.13 -23.10 4.79
C ASP A 396 5.90 -24.62 4.82
N THR A 397 4.65 -25.06 4.78
CA THR A 397 4.30 -26.49 4.77
C THR A 397 4.29 -27.10 3.37
N SER A 398 4.09 -26.29 2.32
CA SER A 398 3.88 -26.77 0.95
C SER A 398 5.10 -26.62 0.05
N PHE A 399 5.98 -25.66 0.32
CA PHE A 399 7.09 -25.29 -0.56
C PHE A 399 8.45 -25.44 0.15
N ASN A 400 8.88 -26.68 0.32
CA ASN A 400 10.23 -26.96 0.79
C ASN A 400 11.28 -26.54 -0.29
N PRO A 401 12.26 -25.67 0.04
CA PRO A 401 13.26 -25.19 -0.91
C PRO A 401 14.06 -26.30 -1.60
N ASP A 402 14.51 -27.31 -0.86
CA ASP A 402 15.33 -28.41 -1.38
C ASP A 402 14.56 -29.24 -2.40
N HIS A 403 13.28 -29.50 -2.12
CA HIS A 403 12.41 -30.23 -3.01
C HIS A 403 12.19 -29.48 -4.34
N LEU A 404 11.89 -28.18 -4.28
CA LEU A 404 11.70 -27.36 -5.48
C LEU A 404 12.97 -27.28 -6.33
N LEU A 405 14.14 -27.15 -5.70
CA LEU A 405 15.43 -27.15 -6.40
C LEU A 405 15.70 -28.49 -7.10
N ALA A 406 15.40 -29.62 -6.45
CA ALA A 406 15.54 -30.94 -7.05
C ALA A 406 14.65 -31.11 -8.29
N VAL A 407 13.38 -30.67 -8.20
CA VAL A 407 12.44 -30.72 -9.34
C VAL A 407 12.94 -29.89 -10.52
N ARG A 408 13.49 -28.69 -10.29
CA ARG A 408 14.06 -27.86 -11.36
C ARG A 408 15.25 -28.52 -12.04
N LYS A 409 16.17 -29.11 -11.26
CA LYS A 409 17.34 -29.81 -11.80
C LYS A 409 16.92 -30.99 -12.70
N SER A 410 15.96 -31.80 -12.25
CA SER A 410 15.42 -32.92 -13.03
C SER A 410 14.77 -32.47 -14.34
N LYS A 411 13.99 -31.38 -14.35
CA LYS A 411 13.36 -30.87 -15.57
C LYS A 411 14.37 -30.31 -16.57
N ASN A 412 15.42 -29.64 -16.10
CA ASN A 412 16.48 -29.11 -16.96
C ASN A 412 17.37 -30.23 -17.57
N SER A 413 17.56 -31.35 -16.85
CA SER A 413 18.32 -32.49 -17.38
C SER A 413 17.56 -33.23 -18.48
N VAL A 414 16.23 -33.31 -18.40
CA VAL A 414 15.39 -33.95 -19.43
C VAL A 414 15.35 -33.12 -20.72
N THR A 415 15.38 -31.78 -20.62
CA THR A 415 15.41 -30.89 -21.80
C THR A 415 16.78 -30.81 -22.47
N SER A 416 17.88 -31.18 -21.80
CA SER A 416 19.22 -31.20 -22.39
C SER A 416 19.60 -32.54 -23.00
N SER A 417 18.94 -33.64 -22.61
CA SER A 417 19.16 -34.97 -23.19
C SER A 417 18.43 -35.23 -24.51
N SER A 418 17.54 -34.32 -24.94
CA SER A 418 16.75 -34.45 -26.18
C SER A 418 17.36 -33.74 -27.41
N ASP A 419 18.50 -33.05 -27.25
CA ASP A 419 19.20 -32.35 -28.35
C ASP A 419 20.47 -33.09 -28.86
N GLU A 420 20.76 -34.30 -28.38
CA GLU A 420 21.93 -35.11 -28.82
C GLU A 420 21.57 -36.37 -29.62
N SER A 421 20.34 -36.48 -30.12
CA SER A 421 19.96 -37.59 -30.99
C SER A 421 19.01 -37.15 -32.10
N GLU A 422 19.56 -36.49 -33.12
CA GLU A 422 19.21 -36.68 -34.54
C GLU A 422 20.28 -36.10 -35.47
#